data_AF-A0A416VQF4-F1
#
_entry.id   AF-A0A416VQF4-F1
#
_cell.length_a   1.000
_cell.length_b   1.000
_cell.length_c   1.000
_cell.angle_alpha   90.00
_cell.angle_beta   90.00
_cell.angle_gamma   90.00
#
_symmetry.space_group_name_H-M   'P 1'
#
loop_
_entity.id
_entity.type
_entity.pdbx_description
1 polymer ?
#
loop_
_entity_poly.entity_id
_entity_poly.type
_entity_poly.pdbx_seq_one_letter_code
_entity_poly.pdbx_strand_id
1 'polypeptide(L)'
;MMMPEKEETILLKNFNRRIEKDFGKVYSLFYNDLFYFAAKLYQHTEIEPRDAIHDVFLNLWQSDSLKFERLTDIKAYLFVSLRNHFKSYVRHHQYVEQYEADQLLEKDSFEANIIESETLSTFHHILGLLPEESAEILKLFLNGWKAEEIAQKLGKNKQTVYNKKSEAIAYLKNKLSKDSLLFLLLLTGNF
;
A
#
# COMPACT_ATOMS: atom_id res chain seq x y z
N MET A 1 13.92 -7.06 22.08
CA MET A 1 14.83 -8.23 21.95
C MET A 1 14.88 -8.56 20.47
N MET A 2 16.05 -8.48 19.83
CA MET A 2 16.17 -8.80 18.41
C MET A 2 16.00 -10.30 18.23
N MET A 3 15.10 -10.70 17.32
CA MET A 3 14.91 -12.10 16.95
C MET A 3 16.21 -12.62 16.32
N PRO A 4 16.68 -13.82 16.68
CA PRO A 4 17.86 -14.41 16.04
C PRO A 4 17.68 -14.52 14.52
N GLU A 5 18.72 -14.20 13.74
CA GLU A 5 18.70 -14.17 12.27
C GLU A 5 18.17 -15.49 11.64
N LYS A 6 18.55 -16.62 12.24
CA LYS A 6 18.08 -17.95 11.81
C LYS A 6 16.58 -18.13 12.02
N GLU A 7 16.03 -17.61 13.12
CA GLU A 7 14.59 -17.66 13.40
C GLU A 7 13.81 -16.73 12.48
N GLU A 8 14.35 -15.54 12.18
CA GLU A 8 13.78 -14.60 11.21
C GLU A 8 13.67 -15.22 9.82
N THR A 9 14.74 -15.87 9.36
CA THR A 9 14.79 -16.51 8.05
C THR A 9 13.73 -17.62 7.94
N ILE A 10 13.56 -18.43 8.98
CA ILE A 10 12.55 -19.50 9.03
C ILE A 10 11.14 -18.89 9.04
N LEU A 11 10.92 -17.86 9.86
CA LEU A 11 9.64 -17.16 9.95
C LEU A 11 9.24 -16.61 8.58
N LEU A 12 10.14 -15.88 7.91
CA LEU A 12 9.90 -15.28 6.60
C LEU A 12 9.60 -16.34 5.53
N LYS A 13 10.39 -17.42 5.50
CA LYS A 13 10.17 -18.52 4.56
C LYS A 13 8.78 -19.15 4.74
N ASN A 14 8.37 -19.39 5.99
CA ASN A 14 7.08 -19.99 6.29
C ASN A 14 5.92 -19.01 6.06
N PHE A 15 6.10 -17.74 6.39
CA PHE A 15 5.16 -16.66 6.08
C PHE A 15 4.86 -16.57 4.58
N ASN A 16 5.91 -16.59 3.77
CA ASN A 16 5.82 -16.61 2.31
C ASN A 16 5.09 -17.85 1.76
N ARG A 17 5.09 -18.96 2.50
CA ARG A 17 4.35 -20.18 2.16
C ARG A 17 2.95 -20.23 2.75
N ARG A 18 2.48 -19.14 3.38
CA ARG A 18 1.18 -19.05 4.07
C ARG A 18 1.01 -20.17 5.11
N ILE A 19 2.08 -20.50 5.84
CA ILE A 19 1.97 -21.38 7.00
C ILE A 19 1.25 -20.59 8.10
N GLU A 20 0.04 -21.03 8.45
CA GLU A 20 -0.88 -20.35 9.37
C GLU A 20 -0.20 -19.86 10.65
N LYS A 21 0.54 -20.74 11.33
CA LYS A 21 1.25 -20.41 12.58
C LYS A 21 2.23 -19.24 12.41
N ASP A 22 3.00 -19.24 11.33
CA ASP A 22 4.04 -18.23 11.10
C ASP A 22 3.45 -16.93 10.52
N PHE A 23 2.33 -17.03 9.80
CA PHE A 23 1.52 -15.87 9.44
C PHE A 23 0.92 -15.19 10.67
N GLY A 24 0.35 -15.96 11.60
CA GLY A 24 -0.16 -15.45 12.87
C GLY A 24 0.91 -14.79 13.74
N LYS A 25 2.16 -15.26 13.68
CA LYS A 25 3.30 -14.58 14.33
C LYS A 25 3.57 -13.22 13.71
N VAL A 26 3.62 -13.12 12.38
CA VAL A 26 3.84 -11.84 11.69
C VAL A 26 2.66 -10.87 11.91
N TYR A 27 1.43 -11.39 11.93
CA TYR A 27 0.26 -10.63 12.34
C TYR A 27 0.47 -10.02 13.72
N SER A 28 0.79 -10.85 14.72
CA SER A 28 1.01 -10.42 16.09
C SER A 28 2.18 -9.43 16.22
N LEU A 29 3.23 -9.63 15.43
CA LEU A 29 4.43 -8.78 15.42
C LEU A 29 4.11 -7.34 15.01
N PHE A 30 3.25 -7.15 14.00
CA PHE A 30 2.94 -5.82 13.47
C PHE A 30 1.60 -5.25 13.93
N TYR A 31 0.78 -6.03 14.64
CA TYR A 31 -0.57 -5.63 15.02
C TYR A 31 -0.61 -4.31 15.78
N ASN A 32 0.21 -4.13 16.82
CA ASN A 32 0.17 -2.93 17.66
C ASN A 32 0.54 -1.67 16.88
N ASP A 33 1.58 -1.75 16.05
CA ASP A 33 2.04 -0.65 15.21
C ASP A 33 0.96 -0.25 14.19
N LEU A 34 0.32 -1.26 13.57
CA LEU A 34 -0.78 -1.04 12.62
C LEU A 34 -2.03 -0.52 13.32
N PHE A 35 -2.34 -1.00 14.53
CA PHE A 35 -3.50 -0.56 15.31
C PHE A 35 -3.37 0.91 15.70
N TYR A 36 -2.21 1.35 16.17
CA TYR A 36 -1.98 2.76 16.48
C TYR A 36 -2.19 3.63 15.24
N PHE A 37 -1.66 3.21 14.10
CA PHE A 37 -1.82 3.93 12.84
C PHE A 37 -3.27 3.93 12.33
N ALA A 38 -3.93 2.77 12.34
CA ALA A 38 -5.34 2.64 11.97
C ALA A 38 -6.24 3.47 12.89
N ALA A 39 -6.00 3.45 14.20
CA ALA A 39 -6.81 4.21 15.16
C ALA A 39 -6.77 5.71 14.86
N LYS A 40 -5.59 6.26 14.53
CA LYS A 40 -5.48 7.66 14.08
C LYS A 40 -6.16 7.87 12.73
N LEU A 41 -5.97 6.95 11.79
CA LEU A 41 -6.46 7.07 10.42
C LEU A 41 -7.99 7.01 10.32
N TYR A 42 -8.65 6.11 11.07
CA TYR A 42 -10.09 5.86 11.04
C TYR A 42 -10.87 6.59 12.14
N GLN A 43 -10.23 7.48 12.92
CA GLN A 43 -10.80 8.12 14.13
C GLN A 43 -12.13 8.88 13.91
N HIS A 44 -12.44 9.25 12.66
CA HIS A 44 -13.65 9.98 12.27
C HIS A 44 -14.52 9.19 11.30
N THR A 45 -14.43 7.86 11.32
CA THR A 45 -15.18 6.95 10.44
C THR A 45 -15.92 5.92 11.26
N GLU A 46 -16.91 5.24 10.67
CA GLU A 46 -17.57 4.09 11.33
C GLU A 46 -16.75 2.78 11.26
N ILE A 47 -15.59 2.78 10.61
CA ILE A 47 -14.76 1.58 10.46
C ILE A 47 -13.94 1.35 11.73
N GLU A 48 -14.09 0.18 12.32
CA GLU A 48 -13.25 -0.27 13.42
C GLU A 48 -11.80 -0.51 12.93
N PRO A 49 -10.77 0.06 13.59
CA PRO A 49 -9.37 -0.12 13.21
C PRO A 49 -8.94 -1.59 13.12
N ARG A 50 -9.53 -2.46 13.97
CA ARG A 50 -9.23 -3.90 14.00
C ARG A 50 -9.72 -4.60 12.73
N ASP A 51 -10.88 -4.21 12.23
CA ASP A 51 -11.49 -4.79 11.03
C ASP A 51 -10.69 -4.38 9.80
N ALA A 52 -10.31 -3.10 9.68
CA ALA A 52 -9.44 -2.62 8.61
C ALA A 52 -8.08 -3.36 8.57
N ILE A 53 -7.49 -3.64 9.74
CA ILE A 53 -6.26 -4.44 9.83
C ILE A 53 -6.52 -5.88 9.40
N HIS A 54 -7.62 -6.48 9.86
CA HIS A 54 -7.99 -7.83 9.50
C HIS A 54 -8.14 -7.97 7.98
N ASP A 55 -8.84 -7.05 7.33
CA ASP A 55 -9.04 -7.05 5.88
C ASP A 55 -7.72 -6.94 5.11
N VAL A 56 -6.81 -6.07 5.56
CA VAL A 56 -5.47 -5.95 4.97
C VAL A 56 -4.69 -7.26 5.08
N PHE A 57 -4.73 -7.92 6.23
CA PHE A 57 -4.07 -9.22 6.41
C PHE A 57 -4.75 -10.35 5.64
N LEU A 58 -6.08 -10.32 5.51
CA LEU A 58 -6.83 -11.30 4.72
C LEU A 58 -6.49 -11.18 3.24
N ASN A 59 -6.44 -9.95 2.71
CA ASN A 59 -6.01 -9.68 1.34
C ASN A 59 -4.56 -10.16 1.10
N LEU A 60 -3.67 -9.94 2.07
CA LEU A 60 -2.30 -10.44 2.02
C LEU A 60 -2.24 -11.97 2.03
N TRP A 61 -3.05 -12.61 2.88
CA TRP A 61 -3.13 -14.06 2.97
C TRP A 61 -3.54 -14.67 1.63
N GLN A 62 -4.58 -14.13 1.00
CA GLN A 62 -5.12 -14.57 -0.30
C GLN A 62 -4.17 -14.29 -1.48
N SER A 63 -3.21 -13.39 -1.31
CA SER A 63 -2.23 -13.02 -2.34
C SER A 63 -1.09 -14.04 -2.45
N ASP A 64 -1.35 -15.21 -3.05
CA ASP A 64 -0.39 -16.32 -3.10
C ASP A 64 0.91 -16.02 -3.86
N SER A 65 0.86 -15.11 -4.84
CA SER A 65 2.02 -14.69 -5.63
C SER A 65 2.97 -13.75 -4.87
N LEU A 66 2.51 -13.17 -3.75
CA LEU A 66 3.28 -12.16 -3.02
C LEU A 66 4.26 -12.81 -2.04
N LYS A 67 5.55 -12.54 -2.27
CA LYS A 67 6.68 -13.03 -1.48
C LYS A 67 7.51 -11.85 -1.01
N PHE A 68 8.10 -11.96 0.17
CA PHE A 68 8.90 -10.91 0.80
C PHE A 68 10.31 -11.43 1.10
N GLU A 69 11.30 -10.56 0.99
CA GLU A 69 12.69 -10.89 1.29
C GLU A 69 13.11 -10.45 2.70
N ARG A 70 12.38 -9.50 3.31
CA ARG A 70 12.61 -9.02 4.67
C ARG A 70 11.29 -8.78 5.40
N LEU A 71 11.34 -8.82 6.74
CA LEU A 71 10.19 -8.45 7.58
C LEU A 71 9.80 -6.97 7.43
N THR A 72 10.78 -6.10 7.17
CA THR A 72 10.54 -4.67 6.93
C THR A 72 9.70 -4.43 5.67
N ASP A 73 9.86 -5.25 4.63
CA ASP A 73 9.07 -5.17 3.41
C ASP A 73 7.60 -5.53 3.67
N ILE A 74 7.35 -6.53 4.54
CA ILE A 74 6.01 -6.89 4.98
C ILE A 74 5.39 -5.73 5.76
N LYS A 75 6.13 -5.16 6.71
CA LYS A 75 5.67 -4.01 7.50
C LYS A 75 5.26 -2.87 6.58
N ALA A 76 6.14 -2.46 5.66
CA ALA A 76 5.86 -1.39 4.70
C ALA A 76 4.59 -1.65 3.87
N TYR A 77 4.43 -2.88 3.36
CA TYR A 77 3.23 -3.27 2.63
C TYR A 77 1.95 -3.09 3.45
N LEU A 78 1.95 -3.54 4.71
CA LEU A 78 0.77 -3.49 5.58
C LEU A 78 0.33 -2.05 5.84
N PHE A 79 1.28 -1.14 6.13
CA PHE A 79 0.99 0.28 6.32
C PHE A 79 0.42 0.94 5.06
N VAL A 80 1.02 0.66 3.90
CA VAL A 80 0.54 1.18 2.61
C VAL A 80 -0.86 0.65 2.31
N SER A 81 -1.08 -0.66 2.49
CA SER A 81 -2.37 -1.30 2.24
C SER A 81 -3.46 -0.74 3.15
N LEU A 82 -3.15 -0.50 4.42
CA LEU A 82 -4.08 0.09 5.38
C LEU A 82 -4.44 1.54 5.03
N ARG A 83 -3.47 2.33 4.56
CA ARG A 83 -3.71 3.69 4.04
C ARG A 83 -4.57 3.67 2.78
N ASN A 84 -4.33 2.71 1.89
CA ASN A 84 -5.10 2.57 0.65
C ASN A 84 -6.53 2.11 0.92
N HIS A 85 -6.70 1.20 1.89
CA HIS A 85 -8.02 0.79 2.38
C HIS A 85 -8.81 2.00 2.88
N PHE A 86 -8.19 2.86 3.68
CA PHE A 86 -8.83 4.10 4.17
C PHE A 86 -9.20 5.04 3.03
N LYS A 87 -8.28 5.31 2.10
CA LYS A 87 -8.57 6.17 0.93
C LYS A 87 -9.74 5.65 0.09
N SER A 88 -9.83 4.33 -0.08
CA SER A 88 -10.93 3.68 -0.77
C SER A 88 -12.25 3.89 -0.02
N TYR A 89 -12.26 3.64 1.29
CA TYR A 89 -13.41 3.91 2.16
C TYR A 89 -13.86 5.38 2.05
N VAL A 90 -12.93 6.31 2.27
CA VAL A 90 -13.19 7.75 2.23
C VAL A 90 -13.79 8.17 0.90
N ARG A 91 -13.27 7.70 -0.25
CA ARG A 91 -13.87 8.02 -1.55
C ARG A 91 -15.28 7.47 -1.71
N HIS A 92 -15.51 6.23 -1.30
CA HIS A 92 -16.82 5.60 -1.40
C HIS A 92 -17.88 6.32 -0.54
N HIS A 93 -17.47 6.88 0.60
CA HIS A 93 -18.38 7.56 1.53
C HIS A 93 -18.46 9.08 1.27
N GLN A 94 -17.41 9.71 0.72
CA GLN A 94 -17.42 11.13 0.30
C GLN A 94 -18.00 11.35 -1.09
N TYR A 95 -18.26 10.30 -1.89
CA TYR A 95 -19.18 10.42 -3.02
C TYR A 95 -20.61 10.77 -2.59
N VAL A 96 -20.88 10.85 -1.27
CA VAL A 96 -22.12 11.38 -0.69
C VAL A 96 -22.02 12.87 -0.30
N GLU A 97 -20.84 13.46 -0.07
CA GLU A 97 -20.67 14.92 0.18
C GLU A 97 -19.28 15.41 -0.27
N GLN A 98 -19.17 15.82 -1.54
CA GLN A 98 -17.98 16.47 -2.10
C GLN A 98 -17.89 17.92 -1.60
N TYR A 99 -17.11 18.20 -0.55
CA TYR A 99 -16.42 19.52 -0.39
C TYR A 99 -15.38 19.55 0.74
N GLU A 100 -15.38 18.60 1.69
CA GLU A 100 -14.47 18.63 2.86
C GLU A 100 -13.27 17.67 2.77
N ALA A 101 -13.31 16.72 1.83
CA ALA A 101 -12.33 15.67 1.60
C ALA A 101 -10.89 16.16 1.38
N ASP A 102 -10.75 17.15 0.51
CA ASP A 102 -9.45 17.60 0.04
C ASP A 102 -8.71 18.39 1.13
N GLN A 103 -9.44 19.04 2.06
CA GLN A 103 -8.84 19.75 3.19
C GLN A 103 -8.32 18.83 4.30
N LEU A 104 -8.97 17.67 4.52
CA LEU A 104 -8.51 16.68 5.51
C LEU A 104 -7.22 15.98 5.07
N LEU A 105 -7.07 15.71 3.76
CA LEU A 105 -5.87 15.09 3.23
C LEU A 105 -4.66 16.04 3.16
N GLU A 106 -4.88 17.35 3.03
CA GLU A 106 -3.81 18.35 3.05
C GLU A 106 -3.39 18.76 4.48
N LYS A 107 -4.31 18.79 5.46
CA LYS A 107 -3.97 19.18 6.85
C LYS A 107 -3.18 18.14 7.64
N ASP A 108 -3.34 16.85 7.33
CA ASP A 108 -2.58 15.77 7.99
C ASP A 108 -1.14 15.60 7.46
N SER A 109 -0.69 16.49 6.57
CA SER A 109 0.70 16.56 6.09
C SER A 109 1.71 16.95 7.19
N PHE A 110 1.25 17.34 8.39
CA PHE A 110 2.11 17.84 9.47
C PHE A 110 2.32 16.88 10.65
N GLU A 111 1.63 15.74 10.74
CA GLU A 111 1.77 14.80 11.87
C GLU A 111 1.98 13.33 11.49
N ALA A 112 2.53 13.08 10.30
CA ALA A 112 3.03 11.77 9.89
C ALA A 112 4.45 11.50 10.42
N ASN A 113 4.77 11.93 11.64
CA ASN A 113 6.11 11.84 12.24
C ASN A 113 6.43 10.49 12.92
N ILE A 114 5.78 9.38 12.53
CA ILE A 114 5.96 8.09 13.22
C ILE A 114 6.34 6.93 12.28
N ILE A 115 6.43 7.14 10.96
CA ILE A 115 6.91 6.09 10.05
C ILE A 115 8.08 6.66 9.24
N GLU A 116 9.27 6.24 9.65
CA GLU A 116 10.59 6.64 9.16
C GLU A 116 10.66 7.04 7.68
N SER A 117 11.26 8.22 7.50
CA SER A 117 11.66 8.93 6.29
C SER A 117 12.22 8.09 5.14
N GLU A 118 12.75 6.89 5.36
CA GLU A 118 13.39 6.11 4.29
C GLU A 118 12.37 5.51 3.32
N THR A 119 11.29 4.92 3.84
CA THR A 119 10.30 4.22 3.00
C THR A 119 9.51 5.19 2.12
N LEU A 120 9.15 6.35 2.68
CA LEU A 120 8.44 7.40 1.96
C LEU A 120 9.37 8.12 0.95
N SER A 121 10.65 8.31 1.31
CA SER A 121 11.65 8.88 0.40
C SER A 121 11.92 7.96 -0.80
N THR A 122 12.08 6.66 -0.59
CA THR A 122 12.18 5.66 -1.66
C THR A 122 10.94 5.69 -2.56
N PHE A 123 9.76 5.85 -1.99
CA PHE A 123 8.52 5.95 -2.75
C PHE A 123 8.45 7.20 -3.65
N HIS A 124 8.77 8.39 -3.12
CA HIS A 124 8.81 9.61 -3.90
C HIS A 124 9.91 9.59 -4.97
N HIS A 125 11.06 8.98 -4.65
CA HIS A 125 12.14 8.76 -5.61
C HIS A 125 11.69 7.88 -6.78
N ILE A 126 11.02 6.75 -6.50
CA ILE A 126 10.49 5.82 -7.51
C ILE A 126 9.50 6.54 -8.45
N LEU A 127 8.59 7.36 -7.90
CA LEU A 127 7.64 8.12 -8.70
C LEU A 127 8.29 9.20 -9.57
N GLY A 128 9.42 9.77 -9.14
CA GLY A 128 10.19 10.76 -9.89
C GLY A 128 10.96 10.19 -11.08
N LEU A 129 11.13 8.87 -11.17
CA LEU A 129 11.80 8.20 -12.29
C LEU A 129 10.89 7.99 -13.51
N LEU A 130 9.58 8.07 -13.34
CA LEU A 130 8.60 7.80 -14.40
C LEU A 130 8.45 9.01 -15.35
N PRO A 131 8.14 8.77 -16.64
CA PRO A 131 7.60 9.79 -17.51
C PRO A 131 6.30 10.39 -16.93
N GLU A 132 6.11 11.69 -17.10
CA GLU A 132 5.09 12.49 -16.41
C GLU A 132 3.66 11.90 -16.47
N GLU A 133 3.24 11.47 -17.66
CA GLU A 133 1.90 10.87 -17.88
C GLU A 133 1.74 9.50 -17.21
N SER A 134 2.77 8.66 -17.25
CA SER A 134 2.77 7.33 -16.61
C SER A 134 2.84 7.46 -15.08
N ALA A 135 3.55 8.48 -14.58
CA ALA A 135 3.60 8.81 -13.16
C ALA A 135 2.24 9.25 -12.62
N GLU A 136 1.52 10.10 -13.36
CA GLU A 136 0.20 10.58 -13.00
C GLU A 136 -0.82 9.43 -12.91
N ILE A 137 -0.87 8.59 -13.94
CA ILE A 137 -1.78 7.42 -13.97
C ILE A 137 -1.45 6.45 -12.85
N LEU A 138 -0.16 6.17 -12.62
CA LEU A 138 0.25 5.29 -11.53
C LEU A 138 -0.19 5.88 -10.19
N LYS A 139 0.12 7.15 -9.91
CA LYS A 139 -0.30 7.84 -8.67
C LYS A 139 -1.80 7.73 -8.43
N LEU A 140 -2.64 7.84 -9.46
CA LEU A 140 -4.08 7.68 -9.32
C LEU A 140 -4.45 6.25 -8.92
N PHE A 141 -3.86 5.22 -9.54
CA PHE A 141 -4.03 3.83 -9.08
C PHE A 141 -3.57 3.63 -7.64
N LEU A 142 -2.43 4.22 -7.25
CA LEU A 142 -1.90 4.15 -5.88
C LEU A 142 -2.78 4.88 -4.87
N ASN A 143 -3.49 5.90 -5.34
CA ASN A 143 -4.52 6.57 -4.56
C ASN A 143 -5.84 5.78 -4.54
N GLY A 144 -5.90 4.60 -5.16
CA GLY A 144 -7.03 3.68 -5.16
C GLY A 144 -8.05 3.94 -6.26
N TRP A 145 -7.76 4.77 -7.26
CA TRP A 145 -8.68 5.05 -8.37
C TRP A 145 -8.87 3.82 -9.26
N LYS A 146 -10.11 3.51 -9.59
CA LYS A 146 -10.45 2.43 -10.54
C LYS A 146 -10.14 2.91 -11.96
N ALA A 147 -9.84 1.97 -12.87
CA ALA A 147 -9.46 2.31 -14.25
C ALA A 147 -10.52 3.16 -14.97
N GLU A 148 -11.80 2.90 -14.66
CA GLU A 148 -12.98 3.68 -15.04
C GLU A 148 -12.86 5.16 -14.64
N GLU A 149 -12.57 5.41 -13.37
CA GLU A 149 -12.54 6.73 -12.76
C GLU A 149 -11.34 7.53 -13.29
N ILE A 150 -10.20 6.86 -13.46
CA ILE A 150 -8.99 7.46 -14.06
C ILE A 150 -9.23 7.83 -15.52
N ALA A 151 -9.85 6.93 -16.29
CA ALA A 151 -10.20 7.16 -17.69
C ALA A 151 -11.08 8.40 -17.84
N GLN A 152 -12.14 8.50 -17.02
CA GLN A 152 -13.01 9.66 -17.00
C GLN A 152 -12.27 10.93 -16.58
N LYS A 153 -11.48 10.88 -15.50
CA LYS A 153 -10.75 12.03 -14.96
C LYS A 153 -9.77 12.63 -15.97
N LEU A 154 -9.07 11.78 -16.72
CA LEU A 154 -8.01 12.20 -17.65
C LEU A 154 -8.49 12.33 -19.10
N GLY A 155 -9.78 12.11 -19.38
CA GLY A 155 -10.31 12.11 -20.76
C GLY A 155 -9.68 11.02 -21.64
N LYS A 156 -9.28 9.89 -21.05
CA LYS A 156 -8.65 8.75 -21.73
C LYS A 156 -9.59 7.57 -21.79
N ASN A 157 -9.34 6.61 -22.67
CA ASN A 157 -10.05 5.33 -22.61
C ASN A 157 -9.41 4.40 -21.55
N LYS A 158 -10.21 3.46 -21.01
CA LYS A 158 -9.75 2.51 -19.98
C LYS A 158 -8.53 1.69 -20.41
N GLN A 159 -8.47 1.29 -21.68
CA GLN A 159 -7.35 0.50 -22.20
C GLN A 159 -6.04 1.30 -22.16
N THR A 160 -6.08 2.58 -22.51
CA THR A 160 -4.94 3.50 -22.41
C THR A 160 -4.48 3.63 -20.95
N VAL A 161 -5.41 3.69 -20.01
CA VAL A 161 -5.09 3.72 -18.57
C VAL A 161 -4.38 2.44 -18.13
N TYR A 162 -4.87 1.25 -18.52
CA TYR A 162 -4.20 -0.02 -18.24
C TYR A 162 -2.84 -0.16 -18.92
N ASN A 163 -2.73 0.30 -20.17
CA ASN A 163 -1.47 0.28 -20.91
C ASN A 163 -0.44 1.19 -20.24
N LYS A 164 -0.83 2.40 -19.82
CA LYS A 164 0.05 3.33 -19.11
C LYS A 164 0.44 2.84 -17.72
N LYS A 165 -0.47 2.19 -16.99
CA LYS A 165 -0.14 1.45 -15.75
C LYS A 165 0.92 0.38 -16.03
N SER A 166 0.73 -0.41 -17.08
CA SER A 166 1.66 -1.47 -17.46
C SER A 166 3.02 -0.94 -17.91
N GLU A 167 3.05 0.14 -18.69
CA GLU A 167 4.26 0.86 -19.08
C GLU A 167 5.00 1.42 -17.87
N ALA A 168 4.30 2.06 -16.94
CA ALA A 168 4.88 2.55 -15.69
C ALA A 168 5.52 1.42 -14.88
N ILE A 169 4.80 0.29 -14.77
CA ILE A 169 5.29 -0.90 -14.07
C ILE A 169 6.52 -1.48 -14.77
N ALA A 170 6.48 -1.63 -16.09
CA ALA A 170 7.60 -2.15 -16.88
C ALA A 170 8.83 -1.23 -16.83
N TYR A 171 8.62 0.08 -16.86
CA TYR A 171 9.69 1.07 -16.76
C TYR A 171 10.42 0.95 -15.42
N LEU A 172 9.65 0.91 -14.33
CA LEU A 172 10.20 0.77 -12.99
C LEU A 172 10.82 -0.61 -12.77
N LYS A 173 10.28 -1.66 -13.40
CA LYS A 173 10.92 -2.99 -13.51
C LYS A 173 12.36 -2.97 -14.02
N ASN A 174 12.68 -2.06 -14.92
CA ASN A 174 13.99 -1.97 -15.53
C ASN A 174 14.95 -1.00 -14.82
N LYS A 175 14.46 -0.12 -13.95
CA LYS A 175 15.25 0.95 -13.31
C LYS A 175 15.53 0.72 -11.83
N LEU A 176 14.75 -0.14 -11.18
CA LEU A 176 14.81 -0.38 -9.76
C LEU A 176 15.59 -1.65 -9.44
N SER A 177 16.34 -1.64 -8.34
CA SER A 177 16.91 -2.86 -7.75
C SER A 177 15.78 -3.84 -7.38
N LYS A 178 16.08 -5.14 -7.25
CA LYS A 178 15.08 -6.16 -6.90
C LYS A 178 14.22 -5.78 -5.68
N ASP A 179 14.84 -5.17 -4.67
CA ASP A 179 14.20 -4.64 -3.47
C ASP A 179 13.15 -3.55 -3.77
N SER A 180 13.41 -2.68 -4.75
CA SER A 180 12.52 -1.59 -5.16
C SER A 180 11.41 -2.06 -6.12
N LEU A 181 11.58 -3.22 -6.77
CA LEU A 181 10.54 -3.87 -7.58
C LEU A 181 9.42 -4.47 -6.76
N LEU A 182 9.75 -4.97 -5.58
CA LEU A 182 8.78 -5.43 -4.60
C LEU A 182 7.88 -4.28 -4.17
N PHE A 183 8.44 -3.14 -3.76
CA PHE A 183 7.68 -1.93 -3.45
C PHE A 183 6.69 -1.54 -4.56
N LEU A 184 7.10 -1.63 -5.82
CA LEU A 184 6.22 -1.31 -6.94
C LEU A 184 5.04 -2.28 -7.13
N LEU A 185 5.29 -3.58 -6.96
CA LEU A 185 4.25 -4.61 -7.06
C LEU A 185 3.23 -4.49 -5.92
N LEU A 186 3.70 -4.11 -4.74
CA LEU A 186 2.91 -3.83 -3.53
C LEU A 186 2.00 -2.60 -3.69
N LEU A 187 2.49 -1.59 -4.40
CA LEU A 187 1.79 -0.34 -4.66
C LEU A 187 0.70 -0.48 -5.73
N THR A 188 0.99 -1.21 -6.80
CA THR A 188 0.17 -1.19 -8.01
C THR A 188 -1.01 -2.15 -8.04
N GLY A 189 -1.22 -2.95 -6.99
CA GLY A 189 -2.43 -3.76 -6.78
C GLY A 189 -2.89 -4.45 -8.07
N ASN A 190 -2.18 -5.50 -8.46
CA ASN A 190 -2.70 -6.46 -9.43
C ASN A 190 -3.15 -7.70 -8.68
N PHE A 191 -4.41 -7.65 -8.24
CA PHE A 191 -5.37 -8.75 -8.37
C PHE A 191 -6.65 -8.15 -8.96
#